data_AF-A0A0H3WUR6-F1
#
_entry.id   AF-A0A0H3WUR6-F1
#
_cell.length_a   1.000
_cell.length_b   1.000
_cell.length_c   1.000
_cell.angle_alpha   90.00
_cell.angle_beta   90.00
_cell.angle_gamma   90.00
#
_symmetry.space_group_name_H-M   'P 1'
#
loop_
_entity.id
_entity.type
_entity.pdbx_description
1 polymer ?
#
loop_
_entity_poly.entity_id
_entity_poly.type
_entity_poly.pdbx_seq_one_letter_code
_entity_poly.pdbx_strand_id
1 'polypeptide(L)'
;MQKMESDESTRSLMNSAFVRTMLNDADHHEQCVAAFNGEYLAYLGKDRELIGQILLSHLIIERFLDRYLEIANPNLSVKQRERMGFAKKWEIKRLPPGSLLELHGAGVVALNALRNKVAHDLSAHVEPSDVEPIKSCFGPWHFASGRPEPLSDIHWLVAFTQHIAFVLDSLTKGIVRYGGADGLDGYEAWLIEAVRTPAR
;
A
#
# COMPACT_ATOMS: atom_id res chain seq x y z
N MET A 1 33.73 18.23 38.30
CA MET A 1 32.95 17.22 39.03
C MET A 1 32.28 16.21 38.10
N GLN A 2 31.43 16.62 37.15
CA GLN A 2 30.74 15.70 36.21
C GLN A 2 31.65 14.70 35.44
N LYS A 3 32.85 15.11 35.01
CA LYS A 3 33.80 14.25 34.28
C LYS A 3 34.50 13.20 35.16
N MET A 4 34.55 13.45 36.48
CA MET A 4 35.15 12.55 37.48
C MET A 4 34.13 11.50 37.94
N GLU A 5 32.86 11.91 38.14
CA GLU A 5 31.75 11.00 38.43
C GLU A 5 31.44 10.04 37.28
N SER A 6 31.56 10.50 36.02
CA SER A 6 31.39 9.60 34.87
C SER A 6 32.49 8.53 34.82
N ASP A 7 33.75 8.90 35.11
CA ASP A 7 34.89 7.98 35.08
C ASP A 7 34.83 6.93 36.20
N GLU A 8 34.38 7.33 37.40
CA GLU A 8 34.22 6.44 38.54
C GLU A 8 33.02 5.49 38.36
N SER A 9 31.92 5.99 37.78
CA SER A 9 30.77 5.18 37.37
C SER A 9 31.13 4.16 36.29
N THR A 10 31.87 4.56 35.25
CA THR A 10 32.33 3.65 34.19
C THR A 10 33.30 2.58 34.72
N ARG A 11 34.21 2.95 35.63
CA ARG A 11 35.08 1.99 36.34
C ARG A 11 34.31 1.00 37.20
N SER A 12 33.29 1.48 37.91
CA SER A 12 32.43 0.63 38.74
C SER A 12 31.66 -0.39 37.88
N LEU A 13 31.11 0.06 36.75
CA LEU A 13 30.43 -0.80 35.77
C LEU A 13 31.37 -1.86 35.17
N MET A 14 32.56 -1.46 34.73
CA MET A 14 33.58 -2.37 34.17
C MET A 14 34.04 -3.45 35.16
N ASN A 15 34.01 -3.15 36.46
CA ASN A 15 34.38 -4.08 37.52
C ASN A 15 33.20 -4.89 38.08
N SER A 16 31.99 -4.66 37.59
CA SER A 16 30.82 -5.42 38.02
C SER A 16 30.98 -6.90 37.70
N ALA A 17 30.37 -7.75 38.54
CA ALA A 17 30.32 -9.19 38.29
C ALA A 17 29.73 -9.50 36.90
N PHE A 18 28.73 -8.72 36.48
CA PHE A 18 28.12 -8.81 35.16
C PHE A 18 29.13 -8.61 34.01
N VAL A 19 29.88 -7.50 34.01
CA VAL A 19 30.86 -7.25 32.95
C VAL A 19 31.99 -8.27 32.96
N ARG A 20 32.45 -8.71 34.13
CA ARG A 20 33.46 -9.78 34.22
C ARG A 20 32.95 -11.11 33.65
N THR A 21 31.69 -11.46 33.89
CA THR A 21 31.07 -12.64 33.28
C THR A 21 30.97 -12.50 31.77
N MET A 22 30.54 -11.34 31.25
CA MET A 22 30.50 -11.10 29.80
C MET A 22 31.90 -11.13 29.16
N LEU A 23 32.93 -10.62 29.85
CA LEU A 23 34.32 -10.66 29.36
C LEU A 23 34.91 -12.08 29.38
N ASN A 24 34.52 -12.89 30.36
CA ASN A 24 34.95 -14.29 30.44
C ASN A 24 34.30 -15.17 29.36
N ASP A 25 33.17 -14.74 28.80
CA ASP A 25 32.45 -15.41 27.72
C ASP A 25 32.54 -14.62 26.39
N ALA A 26 33.61 -13.82 26.24
CA ALA A 26 33.75 -12.87 25.15
C ALA A 26 33.64 -13.52 23.76
N ASP A 27 34.20 -14.72 23.58
CA ASP A 27 34.13 -15.47 22.32
C ASP A 27 32.68 -15.85 21.96
N HIS A 28 31.89 -16.26 22.95
CA HIS A 28 30.47 -16.55 22.75
C HIS A 28 29.69 -15.27 22.42
N HIS A 29 29.99 -14.17 23.12
CA HIS A 29 29.38 -12.88 22.80
C HIS A 29 29.75 -12.35 21.42
N GLU A 30 30.99 -12.53 20.96
CA GLU A 30 31.40 -12.21 19.60
C GLU A 30 30.62 -13.02 18.56
N GLN A 31 30.41 -14.32 18.80
CA GLN A 31 29.58 -15.16 17.95
C GLN A 31 28.12 -14.68 17.92
N CYS A 32 27.54 -14.31 19.07
CA CYS A 32 26.21 -13.73 19.14
C CYS A 32 26.10 -12.40 18.38
N VAL A 33 27.10 -11.52 18.51
CA VAL A 33 27.16 -10.24 17.78
C VAL A 33 27.29 -10.48 16.27
N ALA A 34 28.11 -11.44 15.86
CA ALA A 34 28.24 -11.81 14.45
C ALA A 34 26.92 -12.35 13.88
N ALA A 35 26.22 -13.23 14.62
CA ALA A 35 24.92 -13.74 14.24
C ALA A 35 23.87 -12.62 14.13
N PHE A 36 23.80 -11.74 15.14
CA PHE A 36 22.93 -10.55 15.13
C PHE A 36 23.22 -9.64 13.92
N ASN A 37 24.49 -9.32 13.67
CA ASN A 37 24.89 -8.49 12.55
C ASN A 37 24.52 -9.14 11.21
N GLY A 38 24.67 -10.47 11.09
CA GLY A 38 24.25 -11.21 9.91
C GLY A 38 22.75 -11.08 9.65
N GLU A 39 21.93 -11.28 10.68
CA GLU A 39 20.48 -11.13 10.59
C GLU A 39 20.07 -9.68 10.26
N TYR A 40 20.66 -8.70 10.95
CA TYR A 40 20.39 -7.28 10.71
C TYR A 40 20.75 -6.84 9.29
N LEU A 41 21.92 -7.25 8.78
CA LEU A 41 22.35 -6.94 7.42
C LEU A 41 21.46 -7.62 6.37
N ALA A 42 20.94 -8.83 6.64
CA ALA A 42 19.97 -9.48 5.76
C ALA A 42 18.68 -8.65 5.62
N TYR A 43 18.19 -8.04 6.70
CA TYR A 43 17.06 -7.11 6.62
C TYR A 43 17.38 -5.84 5.83
N LEU A 44 18.60 -5.32 5.94
CA LEU A 44 19.04 -4.14 5.19
C LEU A 44 19.23 -4.38 3.70
N GLY A 45 19.54 -5.62 3.29
CA GLY A 45 19.75 -6.03 1.89
C GLY A 45 18.46 -6.15 1.07
N LYS A 46 17.30 -5.89 1.67
CA LYS A 46 16.01 -5.91 0.97
C LYS A 46 15.86 -4.79 -0.05
N ASP A 47 15.04 -5.05 -1.06
CA ASP A 47 14.62 -4.04 -2.04
C ASP A 47 13.69 -3.01 -1.39
N ARG A 48 14.30 -1.99 -0.79
CA ARG A 48 13.59 -0.90 -0.10
C ARG A 48 12.75 -0.06 -1.06
N GLU A 49 13.17 0.03 -2.32
CA GLU A 49 12.47 0.80 -3.32
C GLU A 49 11.16 0.11 -3.69
N LEU A 50 11.20 -1.21 -3.95
CA LEU A 50 10.01 -2.00 -4.21
C LEU A 50 9.05 -2.02 -3.01
N ILE A 51 9.56 -2.26 -1.80
CA ILE A 51 8.73 -2.25 -0.58
C ILE A 51 8.09 -0.86 -0.39
N GLY A 52 8.88 0.21 -0.50
CA GLY A 52 8.37 1.57 -0.41
C GLY A 52 7.31 1.86 -1.46
N GLN A 53 7.51 1.40 -2.70
CA GLN A 53 6.56 1.57 -3.78
C GLN A 53 5.26 0.81 -3.53
N ILE A 54 5.30 -0.43 -3.05
CA ILE A 54 4.10 -1.21 -2.70
C ILE A 54 3.27 -0.46 -1.65
N LEU A 55 3.92 0.01 -0.58
CA LEU A 55 3.27 0.77 0.49
C LEU A 55 2.66 2.07 -0.03
N LEU A 56 3.43 2.83 -0.82
CA LEU A 56 2.97 4.08 -1.40
C LEU A 56 1.78 3.88 -2.35
N SER A 57 1.86 2.88 -3.23
CA SER A 57 0.80 2.50 -4.15
C SER A 57 -0.51 2.18 -3.43
N HIS A 58 -0.43 1.41 -2.34
CA HIS A 58 -1.59 1.11 -1.50
C HIS A 58 -2.21 2.37 -0.90
N LEU A 59 -1.38 3.24 -0.28
CA LEU A 59 -1.87 4.47 0.36
C LEU A 59 -2.50 5.44 -0.64
N ILE A 60 -1.95 5.54 -1.85
CA ILE A 60 -2.54 6.37 -2.91
C ILE A 60 -3.91 5.84 -3.29
N ILE A 61 -4.05 4.54 -3.60
CA ILE A 61 -5.33 3.96 -3.97
C ILE A 61 -6.34 4.09 -2.83
N GLU A 62 -5.93 3.84 -1.58
CA GLU A 62 -6.80 3.99 -0.42
C GLU A 62 -7.34 5.41 -0.29
N ARG A 63 -6.49 6.42 -0.44
CA ARG A 63 -6.90 7.83 -0.40
C ARG A 63 -7.97 8.16 -1.45
N PHE A 64 -7.80 7.68 -2.68
CA PHE A 64 -8.78 7.91 -3.74
C PHE A 64 -10.06 7.09 -3.54
N LEU A 65 -9.95 5.88 -2.99
CA LEU A 65 -11.08 5.05 -2.63
C LEU A 65 -11.91 5.68 -1.50
N ASP A 66 -11.25 6.25 -0.50
CA ASP A 66 -11.92 6.96 0.60
C ASP A 66 -12.73 8.15 0.08
N ARG A 67 -12.12 8.96 -0.80
CA ARG A 67 -12.81 10.08 -1.45
C ARG A 67 -13.98 9.60 -2.30
N TYR A 68 -13.80 8.52 -3.05
CA TYR A 68 -14.87 7.93 -3.83
C TYR A 68 -16.03 7.47 -2.94
N LEU A 69 -15.77 6.72 -1.87
CA LEU A 69 -16.79 6.21 -0.96
C LEU A 69 -17.55 7.33 -0.26
N GLU A 70 -16.86 8.42 0.11
CA GLU A 70 -17.47 9.61 0.69
C GLU A 70 -18.52 10.23 -0.23
N ILE A 71 -18.19 10.37 -1.51
CA ILE A 71 -19.06 11.02 -2.50
C ILE A 71 -20.13 10.05 -3.01
N ALA A 72 -19.77 8.77 -3.19
CA ALA A 72 -20.67 7.75 -3.71
C ALA A 72 -21.76 7.36 -2.70
N ASN A 73 -21.48 7.44 -1.39
CA ASN A 73 -22.44 7.10 -0.34
C ASN A 73 -22.55 8.24 0.69
N PRO A 74 -23.46 9.21 0.45
CA PRO A 74 -23.69 10.33 1.37
C PRO A 74 -24.07 9.92 2.80
N ASN A 75 -24.64 8.72 2.97
CA ASN A 75 -25.05 8.19 4.27
C ASN A 75 -23.92 7.48 5.03
N LEU A 76 -22.78 7.23 4.39
CA LEU A 76 -21.64 6.58 5.03
C LEU A 76 -20.85 7.60 5.86
N SER A 77 -21.01 7.56 7.18
CA SER A 77 -20.36 8.54 8.06
C SER A 77 -18.83 8.44 8.03
N VAL A 78 -18.16 9.58 8.24
CA VAL A 78 -16.69 9.68 8.35
C VAL A 78 -16.14 8.64 9.34
N LYS A 79 -16.73 8.55 10.53
CA LYS A 79 -16.32 7.62 11.59
C LYS A 79 -16.43 6.15 11.18
N GLN A 80 -17.41 5.79 10.36
CA GLN A 80 -17.51 4.43 9.82
C GLN A 80 -16.38 4.17 8.82
N ARG A 81 -16.10 5.10 7.91
CA ARG A 81 -15.03 4.95 6.89
C ARG A 81 -13.64 4.84 7.52
N GLU A 82 -13.32 5.69 8.48
CA GLU A 82 -12.01 5.70 9.16
C GLU A 82 -11.74 4.40 9.94
N ARG A 83 -12.78 3.72 10.40
CA ARG A 83 -12.65 2.42 11.09
C ARG A 83 -12.51 1.24 10.15
N MET A 84 -12.80 1.42 8.86
CA MET A 84 -12.68 0.37 7.86
C MET A 84 -11.23 0.29 7.38
N GLY A 85 -10.67 -0.92 7.34
CA GLY A 85 -9.44 -1.17 6.59
C GLY A 85 -9.72 -1.20 5.08
N PHE A 86 -8.65 -1.06 4.29
CA PHE A 86 -8.69 -1.09 2.82
C PHE A 86 -9.56 -2.21 2.23
N ALA A 87 -9.38 -3.45 2.70
CA ALA A 87 -10.13 -4.59 2.18
C ALA A 87 -11.65 -4.42 2.35
N LYS A 88 -12.09 -3.89 3.49
CA LYS A 88 -13.52 -3.65 3.75
C LYS A 88 -14.05 -2.52 2.87
N LYS A 89 -13.29 -1.43 2.73
CA LYS A 89 -13.62 -0.32 1.81
C LYS A 89 -13.77 -0.83 0.39
N TRP A 90 -12.86 -1.71 -0.05
CA TRP A 90 -12.91 -2.32 -1.38
C TRP A 90 -14.11 -3.24 -1.55
N GLU A 91 -14.48 -4.02 -0.53
CA GLU A 91 -15.62 -4.92 -0.56
C GLU A 91 -16.96 -4.16 -0.68
N ILE A 92 -17.15 -3.10 0.11
CA ILE A 92 -18.43 -2.39 0.16
C ILE A 92 -18.64 -1.37 -0.97
N LYS A 93 -17.60 -1.09 -1.76
CA LYS A 93 -17.71 -0.10 -2.83
C LYS A 93 -18.77 -0.59 -3.83
N ARG A 94 -19.76 0.26 -4.09
CA ARG A 94 -20.64 0.13 -5.25
C ARG A 94 -19.98 0.82 -6.42
N LEU A 95 -20.17 0.31 -7.63
CA LEU A 95 -19.68 0.92 -8.86
C LEU A 95 -20.84 1.14 -9.82
N PRO A 96 -20.82 2.20 -10.62
CA PRO A 96 -21.81 2.37 -11.67
C PRO A 96 -21.66 1.25 -12.71
N PRO A 97 -22.77 0.86 -13.39
CA PRO A 97 -22.75 -0.18 -14.40
C PRO A 97 -21.67 0.05 -15.48
N GLY A 98 -20.89 -0.99 -15.79
CA GLY A 98 -19.85 -0.92 -16.82
C GLY A 98 -18.59 -0.15 -16.41
N SER A 99 -18.40 0.11 -15.12
CA SER A 99 -17.19 0.77 -14.61
C SER A 99 -15.93 -0.02 -14.96
N LEU A 100 -14.95 0.66 -15.55
CA LEU A 100 -13.62 0.09 -15.83
C LEU A 100 -12.93 -0.45 -14.57
N LEU A 101 -13.31 0.02 -13.38
CA LEU A 101 -12.71 -0.45 -12.14
C LEU A 101 -13.03 -1.93 -11.85
N GLU A 102 -14.13 -2.47 -12.39
CA GLU A 102 -14.48 -3.90 -12.23
C GLU A 102 -13.43 -4.81 -12.87
N LEU A 103 -12.89 -4.41 -14.02
CA LEU A 103 -11.90 -5.19 -14.78
C LEU A 103 -10.56 -5.33 -14.05
N HIS A 104 -10.27 -4.40 -13.14
CA HIS A 104 -8.98 -4.29 -12.46
C HIS A 104 -9.02 -4.79 -11.02
N GLY A 105 -10.14 -5.40 -10.58
CA GLY A 105 -10.32 -5.79 -9.19
C GLY A 105 -9.30 -6.82 -8.70
N ALA A 106 -8.89 -7.76 -9.56
CA ALA A 106 -7.86 -8.74 -9.24
C ALA A 106 -6.51 -8.07 -8.90
N GLY A 107 -6.10 -7.04 -9.65
CA GLY A 107 -4.87 -6.31 -9.39
C GLY A 107 -4.89 -5.51 -8.09
N VAL A 108 -6.03 -4.91 -7.73
CA VAL A 108 -6.16 -4.19 -6.45
C VAL A 108 -6.10 -5.15 -5.26
N VAL A 109 -6.71 -6.33 -5.38
CA VAL A 109 -6.62 -7.38 -4.37
C VAL A 109 -5.18 -7.89 -4.23
N ALA A 110 -4.49 -8.12 -5.35
CA ALA A 110 -3.09 -8.53 -5.36
C ALA A 110 -2.17 -7.49 -4.72
N LEU A 111 -2.37 -6.19 -4.99
CA LEU A 111 -1.61 -5.12 -4.33
C LEU A 111 -1.83 -5.13 -2.81
N ASN A 112 -3.05 -5.36 -2.34
CA ASN A 112 -3.32 -5.46 -0.91
C ASN A 112 -2.65 -6.69 -0.28
N ALA A 113 -2.60 -7.81 -1.00
CA ALA A 113 -1.87 -9.01 -0.55
C ALA A 113 -0.35 -8.75 -0.47
N LEU A 114 0.23 -8.12 -1.50
CA LEU A 114 1.63 -7.66 -1.52
C LEU A 114 1.93 -6.73 -0.33
N ARG A 115 1.07 -5.74 -0.09
CA ARG A 115 1.20 -4.82 1.04
C ARG A 115 1.19 -5.56 2.36
N ASN A 116 0.27 -6.51 2.56
CA ASN A 116 0.22 -7.28 3.80
C ASN A 116 1.46 -8.17 3.97
N LYS A 117 1.94 -8.78 2.89
CA LYS A 117 3.16 -9.58 2.87
C LYS A 117 4.37 -8.76 3.34
N VAL A 118 4.60 -7.58 2.76
CA VAL A 118 5.77 -6.75 3.12
C VAL A 118 5.61 -5.98 4.43
N ALA A 119 4.37 -5.70 4.88
CA ALA A 119 4.12 -4.94 6.11
C ALA A 119 4.20 -5.79 7.38
N HIS A 120 3.95 -7.10 7.29
CA HIS A 120 3.90 -8.00 8.45
C HIS A 120 5.13 -8.90 8.59
N ASP A 121 5.94 -9.03 7.54
CA ASP A 121 7.06 -9.96 7.53
C ASP A 121 8.36 -9.30 7.03
N LEU A 122 9.25 -9.03 7.99
CA LEU A 122 10.60 -8.54 7.72
C LEU A 122 11.49 -9.57 7.03
N SER A 123 11.05 -10.79 6.77
CA SER A 123 11.73 -11.79 5.94
C SER A 123 11.10 -11.97 4.55
N ALA A 124 9.91 -11.39 4.30
CA ALA A 124 9.22 -11.53 3.03
C ALA A 124 10.03 -11.02 1.83
N HIS A 125 10.02 -11.83 0.77
CA HIS A 125 10.57 -11.50 -0.55
C HIS A 125 9.42 -11.30 -1.54
N VAL A 126 9.51 -10.27 -2.40
CA VAL A 126 8.53 -10.05 -3.46
C VAL A 126 8.99 -10.79 -4.69
N GLU A 127 8.22 -11.78 -5.10
CA GLU A 127 8.48 -12.60 -6.28
C GLU A 127 7.79 -11.98 -7.50
N PRO A 128 8.31 -12.17 -8.72
CA PRO A 128 7.63 -11.71 -9.94
C PRO A 128 6.19 -12.22 -10.07
N SER A 129 5.91 -13.42 -9.54
CA SER A 129 4.57 -14.01 -9.50
C SER A 129 3.59 -13.26 -8.61
N ASP A 130 4.05 -12.50 -7.62
CA ASP A 130 3.19 -11.68 -6.78
C ASP A 130 2.64 -10.46 -7.54
N VAL A 131 3.37 -9.98 -8.56
CA VAL A 131 3.02 -8.81 -9.39
C VAL A 131 2.23 -9.23 -10.65
N GLU A 132 2.33 -10.49 -11.03
CA GLU A 132 1.68 -11.03 -12.23
C GLU A 132 0.17 -10.78 -12.31
N PRO A 133 -0.64 -10.90 -11.23
CA PRO A 133 -2.07 -10.59 -11.29
C PRO A 133 -2.35 -9.13 -11.68
N ILE A 134 -1.47 -8.20 -11.29
CA ILE A 134 -1.54 -6.79 -11.68
C ILE A 134 -1.28 -6.67 -13.18
N LYS A 135 -0.18 -7.25 -13.66
CA LYS A 135 0.20 -7.25 -15.08
C LYS A 135 -0.89 -7.87 -15.96
N SER A 136 -1.42 -9.01 -15.56
CA SER A 136 -2.46 -9.73 -16.29
C SER A 136 -3.78 -8.93 -16.40
N CYS A 137 -4.21 -8.25 -15.34
CA CYS A 137 -5.47 -7.49 -15.38
C CYS A 137 -5.34 -6.11 -16.06
N PHE A 138 -4.18 -5.47 -15.94
CA PHE A 138 -3.97 -4.09 -16.39
C PHE A 138 -3.22 -4.01 -17.72
N GLY A 139 -2.35 -4.96 -18.01
CA GLY A 139 -1.53 -5.02 -19.23
C GLY A 139 -2.32 -4.80 -20.51
N PRO A 140 -3.44 -5.53 -20.75
CA PRO A 140 -4.26 -5.31 -21.95
C PRO A 140 -4.70 -3.85 -22.12
N TRP A 141 -5.14 -3.20 -21.03
CA TRP A 141 -5.54 -1.78 -21.05
C TRP A 141 -4.37 -0.83 -21.25
N HIS A 142 -3.24 -1.11 -20.60
CA HIS A 142 -2.01 -0.33 -20.73
C HIS A 142 -1.51 -0.31 -22.18
N PHE A 143 -1.43 -1.48 -22.82
CA PHE A 143 -1.00 -1.62 -24.20
C PHE A 143 -2.02 -1.08 -25.19
N ALA A 144 -3.31 -1.30 -24.98
CA ALA A 144 -4.37 -0.72 -25.82
C ALA A 144 -4.35 0.82 -25.80
N SER A 145 -3.82 1.43 -24.73
CA SER A 145 -3.62 2.88 -24.63
C SER A 145 -2.35 3.38 -25.35
N GLY A 146 -1.65 2.52 -26.09
CA GLY A 146 -0.43 2.86 -26.84
C GLY A 146 0.81 3.11 -25.97
N ARG A 147 0.79 2.67 -24.71
CA ARG A 147 1.91 2.85 -23.78
C ARG A 147 2.94 1.72 -23.93
N PRO A 148 4.25 2.02 -23.83
CA PRO A 148 5.28 0.99 -23.87
C PRO A 148 5.23 0.11 -22.62
N GLU A 149 5.75 -1.10 -22.71
CA GLU A 149 5.86 -2.00 -21.56
C GLU A 149 6.68 -1.36 -20.42
N PRO A 150 6.17 -1.37 -19.18
CA PRO A 150 6.93 -0.93 -18.02
C PRO A 150 8.22 -1.73 -17.83
N LEU A 151 9.32 -1.02 -17.51
CA LEU A 151 10.68 -1.60 -17.47
C LEU A 151 10.94 -2.57 -16.31
N SER A 152 10.12 -2.51 -15.26
CA SER A 152 10.25 -3.36 -14.08
C SER A 152 8.93 -3.47 -13.31
N ASP A 153 8.90 -4.34 -12.30
CA ASP A 153 7.74 -4.52 -11.42
C ASP A 153 7.35 -3.24 -10.67
N ILE A 154 8.33 -2.44 -10.24
CA ILE A 154 8.09 -1.11 -9.66
C ILE A 154 7.33 -0.23 -10.64
N HIS A 155 7.74 -0.20 -11.92
CA HIS A 155 7.06 0.60 -12.94
C HIS A 155 5.66 0.08 -13.26
N TRP A 156 5.44 -1.24 -13.20
CA TRP A 156 4.10 -1.82 -13.29
C TRP A 156 3.21 -1.36 -12.13
N LEU A 157 3.71 -1.38 -10.89
CA LEU A 157 2.98 -0.88 -9.72
C LEU A 157 2.63 0.59 -9.85
N VAL A 158 3.58 1.43 -10.29
CA VAL A 158 3.35 2.88 -10.51
C VAL A 158 2.27 3.11 -11.57
N ALA A 159 2.39 2.47 -12.73
CA ALA A 159 1.43 2.63 -13.83
C ALA A 159 0.02 2.17 -13.44
N PHE A 160 -0.07 1.02 -12.76
CA PHE A 160 -1.33 0.49 -12.24
C PHE A 160 -1.95 1.43 -11.20
N THR A 161 -1.15 1.92 -10.25
CA THR A 161 -1.61 2.85 -9.20
C THR A 161 -2.18 4.11 -9.81
N GLN A 162 -1.48 4.70 -10.78
CA GLN A 162 -1.94 5.89 -11.49
C GLN A 162 -3.27 5.63 -12.21
N HIS A 163 -3.39 4.47 -12.88
CA HIS A 163 -4.63 4.09 -13.57
C HIS A 163 -5.81 3.98 -12.60
N ILE A 164 -5.66 3.24 -11.50
CA ILE A 164 -6.72 3.06 -10.51
C ILE A 164 -7.11 4.38 -9.85
N ALA A 165 -6.12 5.20 -9.47
CA ALA A 165 -6.37 6.52 -8.90
C ALA A 165 -7.13 7.42 -9.89
N PHE A 166 -6.75 7.40 -11.18
CA PHE A 166 -7.43 8.14 -12.23
C PHE A 166 -8.88 7.68 -12.41
N VAL A 167 -9.15 6.37 -12.43
CA VAL A 167 -10.51 5.84 -12.56
C VAL A 167 -11.38 6.26 -11.36
N LEU A 168 -10.87 6.11 -10.13
CA LEU A 168 -11.57 6.53 -8.91
C LEU A 168 -11.86 8.04 -8.88
N ASP A 169 -10.88 8.87 -9.25
CA ASP A 169 -11.04 10.33 -9.32
C ASP A 169 -12.05 10.73 -10.41
N SER A 170 -12.01 10.07 -11.57
CA SER A 170 -12.96 10.30 -12.67
C SER A 170 -14.39 9.97 -12.25
N LEU A 171 -14.59 8.82 -11.60
CA LEU A 171 -15.89 8.42 -11.05
C LEU A 171 -16.37 9.42 -10.00
N THR A 172 -15.49 9.81 -9.08
CA THR A 172 -15.80 10.79 -8.03
C THR A 172 -16.26 12.11 -8.66
N LYS A 173 -15.54 12.63 -9.66
CA LYS A 173 -15.92 13.86 -10.36
C LYS A 173 -17.24 13.72 -11.13
N GLY A 174 -17.50 12.56 -11.74
CA GLY A 174 -18.77 12.25 -12.38
C GLY A 174 -19.93 12.33 -11.40
N ILE A 175 -19.79 11.69 -10.24
CA ILE A 175 -20.80 11.71 -9.18
C ILE A 175 -21.00 13.14 -8.64
N VAL A 176 -19.95 13.89 -8.36
CA VAL A 176 -20.08 15.30 -7.92
C VAL A 176 -20.85 16.12 -8.94
N ARG A 177 -20.60 15.91 -10.23
CA ARG A 177 -21.19 16.71 -11.31
C ARG A 177 -22.66 16.38 -11.58
N TYR A 178 -23.01 15.11 -11.52
CA TYR A 178 -24.29 14.61 -12.04
C TYR A 178 -25.14 13.87 -11.00
N GLY A 179 -24.54 13.43 -9.89
CA GLY A 179 -25.23 12.68 -8.84
C GLY A 179 -25.95 13.52 -7.79
N GLY A 180 -25.63 14.81 -7.68
CA GLY A 180 -26.28 15.71 -6.73
C GLY A 180 -26.16 15.24 -5.28
N ALA A 181 -27.23 15.42 -4.50
CA ALA A 181 -27.28 15.02 -3.08
C ALA A 181 -27.39 13.50 -2.89
N ASP A 182 -27.78 12.76 -3.93
CA ASP A 182 -28.02 11.31 -3.87
C ASP A 182 -26.75 10.49 -4.15
N GLY A 183 -25.62 11.15 -4.44
CA GLY A 183 -24.34 10.49 -4.66
C GLY A 183 -24.39 9.53 -5.86
N LEU A 184 -23.95 8.29 -5.67
CA LEU A 184 -23.90 7.30 -6.76
C LEU A 184 -25.29 6.98 -7.33
N ASP A 185 -26.33 6.92 -6.50
CA ASP A 185 -27.68 6.59 -6.97
C ASP A 185 -28.19 7.66 -7.95
N GLY A 186 -27.94 8.94 -7.65
CA GLY A 186 -28.23 10.05 -8.57
C GLY A 186 -27.41 9.98 -9.85
N TYR A 187 -26.14 9.58 -9.76
CA TYR A 187 -25.26 9.44 -10.92
C TYR A 187 -25.71 8.31 -11.86
N GLU A 188 -26.14 7.18 -11.30
CA GLU A 188 -26.68 6.05 -12.05
C GLU A 188 -27.99 6.42 -12.76
N ALA A 189 -28.88 7.18 -12.10
CA ALA A 189 -30.09 7.70 -12.72
C ALA A 189 -29.76 8.60 -13.92
N TRP A 190 -28.81 9.53 -13.75
CA TRP A 190 -28.34 10.39 -14.84
C TRP A 190 -27.74 9.61 -16.02
N LEU A 191 -26.92 8.57 -15.75
CA LEU A 191 -26.34 7.72 -16.80
C LEU A 191 -27.42 7.04 -17.64
N ILE A 192 -28.48 6.52 -17.00
CA ILE A 192 -29.60 5.87 -17.70
C ILE A 192 -30.29 6.86 -18.64
N GLU A 193 -30.51 8.10 -18.20
CA GLU A 193 -31.13 9.14 -19.02
C GLU A 193 -30.23 9.59 -20.18
N ALA A 194 -28.93 9.75 -19.92
CA ALA A 194 -27.94 10.15 -20.92
C ALA A 194 -27.79 9.12 -22.04
N VAL A 195 -27.82 7.82 -21.72
CA VAL A 195 -27.74 6.74 -22.73
C VAL A 195 -29.03 6.65 -23.56
N ARG A 196 -30.19 6.99 -23.00
CA ARG A 196 -31.48 6.98 -23.71
C ARG A 196 -31.66 8.15 -24.69
N THR A 197 -30.89 9.22 -24.49
CA THR A 197 -30.98 10.43 -25.32
C THR A 197 -29.66 10.62 -26.04
N PRO A 198 -29.41 9.94 -27.18
CA PRO A 198 -28.18 10.15 -27.92
C PRO A 198 -28.10 11.62 -28.31
N ALA A 199 -26.95 12.24 -28.03
CA ALA A 199 -26.69 13.63 -28.35
C ALA A 199 -27.09 13.92 -29.81
N ARG A 200 -27.91 14.96 -30.01
CA ARG A 200 -28.22 15.50 -31.33
C ARG A 200 -26.98 16.14 -31.95
#